data_AF-A0A0F8F2H9-F1
#
_entry.id   AF-A0A0F8F2H9-F1
#
_cell.length_a   1.000
_cell.length_b   1.000
_cell.length_c   1.000
_cell.angle_alpha   90.00
_cell.angle_beta   90.00
_cell.angle_gamma   90.00
#
_symmetry.space_group_name_H-M   'P 1'
#
loop_
_entity.id
_entity.type
_entity.pdbx_description
1 polymer ?
#
loop_
_entity_poly.entity_id
_entity_poly.type
_entity_poly.pdbx_seq_one_letter_code
_entity_poly.pdbx_strand_id
1 'polypeptide(L)'
;MKFKQFQIFLFLIVMFMGAVLSFAFSIGNPALAAGVFFAGTAAIYLCKSRVKGVVEDERVHQVGQKASYVTLRIVTLGLAIGGTVLIAMRDIYPGYTDLGFVMAYASCGVLVLYSLFYRHYNKEYGG
;
A
#
# COMPACT_ATOMS: atom_id res chain seq x y z
N MET A 1 -4.34 21.38 -2.97
CA MET A 1 -5.58 20.63 -2.67
C MET A 1 -5.72 20.47 -1.15
N LYS A 2 -6.94 20.59 -0.58
CA LYS A 2 -7.17 20.36 0.86
C LYS A 2 -6.94 18.87 1.18
N PHE A 3 -6.41 18.55 2.37
CA PHE A 3 -6.07 17.16 2.76
C PHE A 3 -7.27 16.18 2.65
N LYS A 4 -8.47 16.60 3.05
CA LYS A 4 -9.70 15.79 2.91
C LYS A 4 -10.04 15.45 1.45
N GLN A 5 -9.81 16.37 0.51
CA GLN A 5 -10.02 16.10 -0.91
C GLN A 5 -8.96 15.14 -1.46
N PHE A 6 -7.72 15.23 -0.98
CA PHE A 6 -6.66 14.27 -1.32
C PHE A 6 -6.99 12.85 -0.88
N GLN A 7 -7.55 12.67 0.32
CA GLN A 7 -7.97 11.35 0.77
C GLN A 7 -9.05 10.74 -0.14
N ILE A 8 -10.02 11.53 -0.62
CA ILE A 8 -11.05 11.05 -1.53
C ILE A 8 -10.44 10.62 -2.88
N PHE A 9 -9.58 11.46 -3.47
CA PHE A 9 -8.90 11.10 -4.73
C PHE A 9 -8.00 9.88 -4.56
N LEU A 10 -7.26 9.78 -3.47
CA LEU A 10 -6.44 8.61 -3.15
C LEU A 10 -7.30 7.35 -3.10
N PHE A 11 -8.43 7.39 -2.39
CA PHE A 11 -9.33 6.25 -2.26
C PHE A 11 -9.89 5.80 -3.62
N LEU A 12 -10.29 6.75 -4.47
CA LEU A 12 -10.76 6.47 -5.83
C LEU A 12 -9.67 5.82 -6.71
N ILE A 13 -8.45 6.35 -6.66
CA ILE A 13 -7.31 5.80 -7.42
C ILE A 13 -7.01 4.37 -6.96
N VAL A 14 -6.96 4.12 -5.65
CA VAL A 14 -6.67 2.78 -5.10
C VAL A 14 -7.78 1.78 -5.45
N MET A 15 -9.05 2.19 -5.35
CA MET A 15 -10.18 1.32 -5.71
C MET A 15 -10.16 0.95 -7.20
N PHE A 16 -9.92 1.93 -8.07
CA PHE A 16 -9.78 1.70 -9.50
C PHE A 16 -8.58 0.80 -9.82
N MET A 17 -7.42 1.06 -9.21
CA MET A 17 -6.21 0.27 -9.39
C MET A 17 -6.41 -1.19 -8.97
N GLY A 18 -7.10 -1.43 -7.84
CA GLY A 18 -7.44 -2.77 -7.36
C GLY A 18 -8.33 -3.56 -8.32
N ALA A 19 -9.34 -2.90 -8.91
CA ALA A 19 -10.21 -3.53 -9.91
C ALA A 19 -9.44 -3.93 -11.18
N VAL A 20 -8.61 -3.01 -11.71
CA VAL A 20 -7.83 -3.26 -12.94
C VAL A 20 -6.74 -4.31 -12.69
N LEU A 21 -6.08 -4.31 -11.53
CA LEU A 21 -5.10 -5.33 -11.16
C LEU A 21 -5.74 -6.72 -11.08
N SER A 22 -6.90 -6.84 -10.42
CA SER A 22 -7.62 -8.12 -10.31
C SER A 22 -7.99 -8.68 -11.70
N PHE A 23 -8.38 -7.80 -12.62
CA PHE A 23 -8.65 -8.17 -14.00
C PHE A 23 -7.38 -8.58 -14.76
N ALA A 24 -6.27 -7.85 -14.60
CA ALA A 24 -5.00 -8.16 -15.24
C ALA A 24 -4.44 -9.53 -14.79
N PHE A 25 -4.55 -9.85 -13.49
CA PHE A 25 -4.20 -11.17 -12.98
C PHE A 25 -5.08 -12.28 -13.55
N SER A 26 -6.37 -12.03 -13.76
CA SER A 26 -7.29 -13.03 -14.36
C SER A 26 -6.93 -13.36 -15.81
N ILE A 27 -6.37 -12.40 -16.55
CA ILE A 27 -5.88 -12.58 -17.93
C ILE A 27 -4.51 -13.25 -17.97
N GLY A 28 -3.80 -13.34 -16.83
CA GLY A 28 -2.45 -13.92 -16.76
C GLY A 28 -1.39 -13.06 -17.45
N ASN A 29 -1.63 -11.75 -17.63
CA ASN A 29 -0.66 -10.85 -18.27
C ASN A 29 0.08 -10.01 -17.20
N PRO A 30 1.30 -10.42 -16.78
CA PRO A 30 2.04 -9.72 -15.72
C PRO A 30 2.53 -8.33 -16.16
N ALA A 31 2.74 -8.10 -17.46
CA ALA A 31 3.17 -6.80 -17.97
C ALA A 31 2.08 -5.73 -17.78
N LEU A 32 0.80 -6.09 -17.99
CA LEU A 32 -0.33 -5.20 -17.73
C LEU A 32 -0.45 -4.87 -16.23
N ALA A 33 -0.29 -5.87 -15.35
CA ALA A 33 -0.33 -5.66 -13.91
C ALA A 33 0.78 -4.70 -13.44
N ALA A 34 2.01 -4.88 -13.94
CA ALA A 34 3.12 -3.97 -13.65
C ALA A 34 2.85 -2.54 -14.16
N GLY A 35 2.37 -2.39 -15.40
CA GLY A 35 2.07 -1.08 -15.98
C GLY A 35 1.03 -0.29 -15.16
N VAL A 36 -0.04 -0.96 -14.75
CA VAL A 36 -1.11 -0.36 -13.92
C VAL A 36 -0.58 0.05 -12.55
N PHE A 37 0.26 -0.77 -11.93
CA PHE A 37 0.88 -0.45 -10.64
C PHE A 37 1.76 0.81 -10.71
N PHE A 38 2.64 0.91 -11.72
CA PHE A 38 3.49 2.09 -11.90
C PHE A 38 2.67 3.34 -12.25
N ALA A 39 1.68 3.22 -13.12
CA ALA A 39 0.79 4.32 -13.48
C ALA A 39 0.00 4.86 -12.28
N GLY A 40 -0.58 3.97 -11.47
CA GLY A 40 -1.31 4.35 -10.26
C GLY A 40 -0.38 4.99 -9.21
N THR A 41 0.83 4.45 -9.04
CA THR A 41 1.84 5.04 -8.14
C THR A 41 2.25 6.44 -8.58
N ALA A 42 2.48 6.65 -9.89
CA ALA A 42 2.80 7.96 -10.44
C ALA A 42 1.64 8.96 -10.26
N ALA A 43 0.40 8.53 -10.49
CA ALA A 43 -0.79 9.36 -10.27
C ALA A 43 -0.89 9.81 -8.80
N ILE A 44 -0.68 8.91 -7.84
CA ILE A 44 -0.68 9.24 -6.41
C ILE A 44 0.43 10.25 -6.07
N TYR A 45 1.63 10.05 -6.62
CA TYR A 45 2.76 10.96 -6.39
C TYR A 45 2.47 12.39 -6.91
N LEU A 46 1.89 12.50 -8.12
CA LEU A 46 1.48 13.77 -8.71
C LEU A 46 0.35 14.44 -7.91
N CYS A 47 -0.61 13.69 -7.39
CA CYS A 47 -1.65 14.23 -6.52
C CYS A 47 -1.07 14.72 -5.19
N LYS A 48 -0.10 13.98 -4.62
CA LYS A 48 0.54 14.31 -3.34
C LYS A 48 1.37 15.60 -3.43
N SER A 49 2.09 15.81 -4.54
CA SER A 49 2.89 17.04 -4.74
C SER A 49 2.03 18.32 -4.83
N ARG A 50 0.72 18.20 -5.06
CA ARG A 50 -0.25 19.31 -5.11
C ARG A 50 -0.92 19.61 -3.76
N VAL A 51 -0.64 18.84 -2.70
CA VAL A 51 -1.16 19.09 -1.36
C VAL A 51 -0.26 20.09 -0.64
N LYS A 52 -0.79 21.28 -0.33
CA LYS A 52 -0.08 22.31 0.45
C LYS A 52 -0.44 22.12 1.93
N GLY A 53 0.58 21.98 2.76
CA GLY A 53 0.51 22.13 4.22
C GLY A 53 -0.13 20.96 4.97
N VAL A 54 0.70 20.14 5.59
CA VAL A 54 0.53 19.70 6.99
C VAL A 54 1.95 19.59 7.56
N VAL A 55 2.37 20.61 8.29
CA VAL A 55 3.52 20.56 9.19
C VAL A 55 2.91 20.62 10.58
N GLU A 56 2.58 19.47 11.15
CA GLU A 56 2.25 19.37 12.57
C GLU A 56 3.50 18.87 13.29
N ASP A 57 4.08 19.75 14.11
CA ASP A 57 5.38 19.62 14.73
C ASP A 57 5.22 19.18 16.20
N GLU A 58 5.40 17.89 16.46
CA GLU A 58 5.62 17.30 17.80
C GLU A 58 6.75 16.27 17.70
N ARG A 59 7.99 16.75 17.87
CA ARG A 59 9.23 16.05 17.46
C ARG A 59 9.44 14.65 18.04
N VAL A 60 8.89 14.31 19.20
CA VAL A 60 9.06 12.99 19.83
C VAL A 60 8.05 11.98 19.28
N HIS A 61 6.78 12.37 19.12
CA HIS A 61 5.76 11.55 18.49
C HIS A 61 6.08 11.31 17.00
N GLN A 62 6.61 12.33 16.32
CA GLN A 62 7.04 12.22 14.93
C GLN A 62 8.13 11.17 14.69
N VAL A 63 9.14 11.05 15.57
CA VAL A 63 10.23 10.09 15.32
C VAL A 63 9.73 8.66 15.45
N GLY A 64 8.93 8.36 16.48
CA GLY A 64 8.28 7.05 16.64
C GLY A 64 7.32 6.72 15.50
N GLN A 65 6.47 7.67 15.13
CA GLN A 65 5.52 7.52 14.02
C GLN A 65 6.22 7.39 12.67
N LYS A 66 7.32 8.11 12.44
CA LYS A 66 8.13 8.03 11.21
C LYS A 66 8.92 6.73 11.13
N ALA A 67 9.49 6.25 12.24
CA ALA A 67 10.14 4.95 12.30
C ALA A 67 9.14 3.80 12.05
N SER A 68 7.95 3.87 12.67
CA SER A 68 6.85 2.93 12.42
C SER A 68 6.39 2.98 10.97
N TYR A 69 6.21 4.18 10.40
CA TYR A 69 5.78 4.33 9.01
C TYR A 69 6.81 3.78 8.01
N VAL A 70 8.10 4.02 8.24
CA VAL A 70 9.17 3.48 7.38
C VAL A 70 9.25 1.96 7.49
N THR A 71 9.21 1.41 8.70
CA THR A 71 9.23 -0.06 8.91
C THR A 71 8.02 -0.73 8.27
N LEU A 72 6.82 -0.17 8.44
CA LEU A 72 5.61 -0.67 7.77
C LEU A 72 5.76 -0.62 6.26
N ARG A 73 6.27 0.47 5.69
CA ARG A 73 6.47 0.58 4.25
C ARG A 73 7.44 -0.47 3.73
N ILE A 74 8.55 -0.73 4.43
CA ILE A 74 9.53 -1.75 4.04
C ILE A 74 8.93 -3.15 4.15
N VAL A 75 8.28 -3.47 5.27
CA VAL A 75 7.68 -4.80 5.53
C VAL A 75 6.56 -5.08 4.54
N THR A 76 5.65 -4.12 4.33
CA THR A 76 4.52 -4.29 3.41
C THR A 76 4.98 -4.40 1.96
N LEU A 77 5.95 -3.59 1.52
CA LEU A 77 6.54 -3.75 0.19
C LEU A 77 7.28 -5.07 0.04
N GLY A 78 8.05 -5.50 1.05
CA GLY A 78 8.76 -6.77 1.04
C GLY A 78 7.81 -7.96 0.93
N LEU A 79 6.74 -7.97 1.71
CA LEU A 79 5.70 -9.00 1.67
C LEU A 79 4.93 -8.98 0.34
N ALA A 80 4.58 -7.79 -0.16
CA ALA A 80 3.85 -7.66 -1.42
C ALA A 80 4.70 -8.10 -2.62
N ILE A 81 5.94 -7.63 -2.73
CA ILE A 81 6.87 -8.01 -3.82
C ILE A 81 7.25 -9.49 -3.70
N GLY A 82 7.57 -9.97 -2.51
CA GLY A 82 7.88 -11.38 -2.28
C GLY A 82 6.72 -12.28 -2.67
N GLY A 83 5.51 -11.93 -2.22
CA GLY A 83 4.29 -12.66 -2.55
C GLY A 83 4.00 -12.70 -4.04
N THR A 84 4.06 -11.55 -4.74
CA THR A 84 3.78 -11.48 -6.18
C THR A 84 4.82 -12.22 -7.01
N VAL A 85 6.11 -12.16 -6.64
CA VAL A 85 7.17 -12.91 -7.32
C VAL A 85 6.96 -14.42 -7.17
N LEU A 86 6.65 -14.90 -5.97
CA LEU A 86 6.37 -16.32 -5.74
C LEU A 86 5.14 -16.79 -6.53
N ILE A 87 4.08 -15.98 -6.57
CA ILE A 87 2.87 -16.28 -7.36
C ILE A 87 3.20 -16.29 -8.86
N ALA A 88 4.04 -15.37 -9.35
CA ALA A 88 4.45 -15.32 -10.75
C ALA A 88 5.33 -16.51 -11.14
N MET A 89 6.08 -17.09 -10.20
CA MET A 89 6.90 -18.30 -10.39
C MET A 89 6.11 -19.60 -10.27
N ARG A 90 4.78 -19.55 -10.16
CA ARG A 90 3.90 -20.72 -10.01
C ARG A 90 4.16 -21.82 -11.05
N ASP A 91 4.47 -21.46 -12.29
CA ASP A 91 4.71 -22.43 -13.37
C ASP A 91 6.03 -23.19 -13.22
N ILE A 92 7.03 -22.60 -12.54
CA ILE A 92 8.36 -23.19 -12.35
C ILE A 92 8.44 -23.92 -11.02
N TYR A 93 7.85 -23.36 -9.96
CA TYR A 93 7.86 -23.93 -8.62
C TYR A 93 6.47 -23.87 -7.96
N PRO A 94 5.55 -24.77 -8.33
CA PRO A 94 4.17 -24.73 -7.87
C PRO A 94 4.02 -24.85 -6.35
N GLY A 95 4.96 -25.53 -5.68
CA GLY A 95 4.95 -25.72 -4.22
C GLY A 95 5.11 -24.44 -3.38
N TYR A 96 5.61 -23.34 -3.95
CA TYR A 96 5.74 -22.07 -3.23
C TYR A 96 4.56 -21.10 -3.47
N THR A 97 3.60 -21.49 -4.31
CA THR A 97 2.45 -20.64 -4.67
C THR A 97 1.62 -20.25 -3.44
N ASP A 98 1.36 -21.20 -2.54
CA ASP A 98 0.61 -20.97 -1.30
C ASP A 98 1.34 -20.00 -0.38
N LEU A 99 2.67 -20.12 -0.30
CA LEU A 99 3.51 -19.20 0.46
C LEU A 99 3.44 -17.78 -0.12
N GLY A 100 3.43 -17.66 -1.45
CA GLY A 100 3.23 -16.39 -2.15
C GLY A 100 1.89 -15.73 -1.80
N PHE A 101 0.80 -16.50 -1.76
CA PHE A 101 -0.50 -16.01 -1.32
C PHE A 101 -0.49 -15.59 0.15
N VAL A 102 0.10 -16.38 1.06
CA VAL A 102 0.22 -16.03 2.48
C VAL A 102 0.97 -14.71 2.66
N MET A 103 2.08 -14.50 1.94
CA MET A 103 2.82 -13.24 1.98
C MET A 103 2.00 -12.06 1.47
N ALA A 104 1.28 -12.23 0.36
CA ALA A 104 0.41 -11.19 -0.19
C ALA A 104 -0.71 -10.82 0.80
N TYR A 105 -1.41 -11.80 1.37
CA TYR A 105 -2.46 -11.56 2.37
C TYR A 105 -1.90 -10.96 3.67
N ALA A 106 -0.73 -11.39 4.12
CA ALA A 106 -0.05 -10.82 5.28
C ALA A 106 0.27 -9.33 5.05
N SER A 107 0.68 -8.94 3.84
CA SER A 107 0.93 -7.52 3.51
C SER A 107 -0.33 -6.66 3.70
N CYS A 108 -1.49 -7.14 3.24
CA CYS A 108 -2.77 -6.48 3.44
C CYS A 108 -3.16 -6.47 4.92
N GLY A 109 -2.98 -7.58 5.63
CA GLY A 109 -3.27 -7.71 7.06
C GLY A 109 -2.49 -6.71 7.91
N VAL A 110 -1.19 -6.54 7.65
CA VAL A 110 -0.33 -5.57 8.35
C VAL A 110 -0.81 -4.13 8.09
N LEU A 111 -1.23 -3.80 6.86
CA LEU A 111 -1.81 -2.48 6.55
C LEU A 111 -3.12 -2.22 7.30
N VAL A 112 -4.01 -3.21 7.35
CA VAL A 112 -5.28 -3.10 8.10
C VAL A 112 -4.99 -2.94 9.59
N LEU A 113 -4.12 -3.77 10.17
CA LEU A 113 -3.72 -3.67 11.58
C LEU A 113 -3.13 -2.30 11.90
N TYR A 114 -2.20 -1.80 11.07
CA TYR A 114 -1.66 -0.46 11.25
C TYR A 114 -2.74 0.61 11.21
N SER A 115 -3.69 0.52 10.26
CA SER A 115 -4.78 1.50 10.16
C SER A 115 -5.69 1.49 11.38
N LEU A 116 -5.96 0.31 11.96
CA LEU A 116 -6.76 0.16 13.17
C LEU A 116 -6.04 0.75 14.38
N PHE A 117 -4.77 0.40 14.58
CA PHE A 117 -3.97 0.97 15.67
C PHE A 117 -3.81 2.47 15.49
N TYR A 118 -3.50 2.95 14.28
CA TYR A 118 -3.42 4.37 13.99
C TYR A 118 -4.72 5.08 14.36
N ARG A 119 -5.88 4.53 13.99
CA ARG A 119 -7.18 5.11 14.36
C ARG A 119 -7.44 5.07 15.86
N HIS A 120 -7.05 4.00 16.55
CA HIS A 120 -7.24 3.85 17.99
C HIS A 120 -6.37 4.84 18.76
N TYR A 121 -5.07 4.86 18.50
CA TYR A 121 -4.13 5.81 19.13
C TYR A 121 -4.40 7.25 18.73
N ASN A 122 -4.86 7.52 17.51
CA ASN A 122 -5.30 8.87 17.13
C ASN A 122 -6.57 9.29 17.87
N LYS A 123 -7.47 8.36 18.22
CA LYS A 123 -8.66 8.68 19.02
C LYS A 123 -8.31 8.91 20.51
N GLU A 124 -7.27 8.25 21.01
CA GLU A 124 -6.93 8.22 22.44
C GLU A 124 -5.82 9.21 22.84
N TYR A 125 -4.87 9.50 21.93
CA TYR A 125 -3.67 10.32 22.20
C TYR A 125 -3.48 11.50 21.23
N GLY A 126 -4.31 11.67 20.19
CA GLY A 126 -4.03 12.61 19.10
C GLY A 126 -5.16 13.57 18.74
N GLY A 127 -5.05 14.80 19.28
CA GLY A 127 -5.45 16.05 18.59
C GLY A 127 -6.79 16.66 18.99
#